data_AF-A0A8B2HU66-F1
#
_entry.id   AF-A0A8B2HU66-F1
#
_cell.length_a   1.000
_cell.length_b   1.000
_cell.length_c   1.000
_cell.angle_alpha   90.00
_cell.angle_beta   90.00
_cell.angle_gamma   90.00
#
_symmetry.space_group_name_H-M   'P 1'
#
loop_
_entity.id
_entity.type
_entity.pdbx_description
1 polymer ?
#
loop_
_entity_poly.entity_id
_entity_poly.type
_entity_poly.pdbx_seq_one_letter_code
_entity_poly.pdbx_strand_id
1 'polypeptide(L)'
;MEDFEILSVIGSLATAIATIVLVVLLWRTIKQMEATVVLSRIQTEFRFRPWVGPVNGIKSMGKNSDNQFQFDVTIRNYGELPATNVRASFCSSDKIMKKEELEFAEEKKFNLGPLLPTMEKHYWFFVDEQDFAKAKSSQKDLFIAVSFEYPITNGTSSYGMISQYNPDTDMFVHKDMWVTGADTTK
;
A
#
# COMPACT_ATOMS: atom_id res chain seq x y z
N MET A 1 13.45 -67.23 -37.73
CA MET A 1 12.17 -66.91 -37.06
C MET A 1 12.47 -66.23 -35.73
N GLU A 2 13.45 -66.70 -34.94
CA GLU A 2 13.93 -66.04 -33.71
C GLU A 2 14.42 -64.59 -33.90
N ASP A 3 15.14 -64.26 -34.97
CA ASP A 3 15.67 -62.90 -35.17
C ASP A 3 14.57 -61.82 -35.28
N PHE A 4 13.39 -62.18 -35.78
CA PHE A 4 12.25 -61.27 -35.90
C PHE A 4 11.58 -61.00 -34.54
N GLU A 5 11.58 -61.98 -33.63
CA GLU A 5 11.04 -61.81 -32.27
C GLU A 5 11.95 -60.94 -31.42
N ILE A 6 13.27 -61.12 -31.52
CA ILE A 6 14.26 -60.30 -30.81
C ILE A 6 14.14 -58.82 -31.27
N LEU A 7 13.99 -58.58 -32.58
CA LEU A 7 13.83 -57.23 -33.13
C LEU A 7 12.54 -56.55 -32.61
N SER A 8 11.44 -57.31 -32.51
CA SER A 8 10.16 -56.84 -31.97
C SER A 8 10.26 -56.47 -30.48
N VAL A 9 10.93 -57.31 -29.68
CA VAL A 9 11.16 -57.06 -28.25
C VAL A 9 12.01 -55.80 -28.05
N ILE A 10 13.09 -55.62 -28.83
CA ILE A 10 13.92 -54.42 -28.76
C ILE A 10 13.12 -53.16 -29.16
N GLY A 11 12.30 -53.23 -30.21
CA GLY A 11 11.46 -52.12 -30.65
C GLY A 11 10.41 -51.70 -29.61
N SER A 12 9.78 -52.66 -28.95
CA SER A 12 8.84 -52.38 -27.85
C SER A 12 9.53 -51.77 -26.63
N LEU A 13 10.72 -52.27 -26.25
CA LEU A 13 11.51 -51.75 -25.14
C LEU A 13 11.97 -50.31 -25.41
N ALA A 14 12.44 -50.02 -26.63
CA ALA A 14 12.85 -48.68 -27.05
C ALA A 14 11.67 -47.69 -27.01
N THR A 15 10.49 -48.11 -27.44
CA THR A 15 9.26 -47.30 -27.39
C THR A 15 8.84 -47.01 -25.95
N ALA A 16 8.94 -48.01 -25.06
CA ALA A 16 8.66 -47.84 -23.64
C ALA A 16 9.64 -46.84 -22.98
N ILE A 17 10.94 -46.95 -23.26
CA ILE A 17 11.96 -46.02 -22.77
C ILE A 17 11.70 -44.60 -23.28
N ALA A 18 11.41 -44.43 -24.57
CA ALA A 18 11.09 -43.13 -25.16
C ALA A 18 9.84 -42.50 -24.51
N THR A 19 8.83 -43.31 -24.21
CA THR A 19 7.60 -42.87 -23.52
C THR A 19 7.92 -42.40 -22.09
N ILE A 20 8.73 -43.14 -21.35
CA ILE A 20 9.14 -42.76 -19.98
C ILE A 20 9.91 -41.43 -20.01
N VAL A 21 10.86 -41.28 -20.94
CA VAL A 21 11.62 -40.02 -21.10
C VAL A 21 10.70 -38.86 -21.44
N LEU A 22 9.73 -39.06 -22.34
CA LEU A 22 8.74 -38.05 -22.69
C LEU A 22 7.91 -37.62 -21.47
N VAL A 23 7.46 -38.57 -20.65
CA VAL A 23 6.70 -38.28 -19.42
C VAL A 23 7.54 -37.47 -18.43
N VAL A 24 8.81 -37.82 -18.24
CA VAL A 24 9.72 -37.07 -17.35
C VAL A 24 9.96 -35.64 -17.86
N LEU A 25 10.14 -35.47 -19.16
CA LEU A 25 10.31 -34.15 -19.77
C LEU A 25 9.04 -33.30 -19.64
N LEU A 26 7.86 -33.88 -19.89
CA LEU A 26 6.57 -33.22 -19.68
C LEU A 26 6.38 -32.78 -18.23
N TRP A 27 6.68 -33.66 -17.27
CA TRP A 27 6.60 -33.33 -15.85
C TRP A 27 7.52 -32.16 -15.48
N ARG A 28 8.75 -32.15 -16.01
CA ARG A 28 9.70 -31.06 -15.77
C ARG A 28 9.22 -29.74 -16.40
N THR A 29 8.65 -29.78 -17.59
CA THR A 29 8.07 -28.61 -18.26
C THR A 29 6.91 -28.03 -17.45
N ILE A 30 6.01 -28.88 -16.93
CA ILE A 30 4.92 -28.44 -16.05
C ILE A 30 5.48 -27.74 -14.82
N LYS A 31 6.50 -28.31 -14.18
CA LYS A 31 7.16 -27.69 -13.01
C LYS A 31 7.82 -26.35 -13.34
N GLN A 32 8.43 -26.21 -14.51
CA GLN A 32 9.00 -24.93 -14.97
C GLN A 32 7.92 -23.88 -15.25
N MET A 33 6.78 -24.29 -15.84
CA MET A 33 5.64 -23.40 -16.05
C MET A 33 5.05 -22.91 -14.73
N GLU A 34 4.87 -23.80 -13.74
CA GLU A 34 4.41 -23.41 -12.40
C GLU A 34 5.30 -22.32 -11.79
N ALA A 35 6.63 -22.51 -11.81
CA ALA A 35 7.57 -21.53 -11.28
C ALA A 35 7.54 -20.20 -12.04
N THR A 36 7.40 -20.24 -13.38
CA THR A 36 7.33 -19.05 -14.22
C THR A 36 6.06 -18.26 -13.98
N VAL A 37 4.93 -18.94 -13.79
CA VAL A 37 3.64 -18.31 -13.45
C VAL A 37 3.72 -17.65 -12.08
N VAL A 38 4.32 -18.30 -11.09
CA VAL A 38 4.52 -17.71 -9.75
C VAL A 38 5.39 -16.44 -9.84
N LEU A 39 6.52 -16.49 -10.54
CA LEU A 39 7.38 -15.32 -10.73
C LEU A 39 6.67 -14.20 -11.48
N SER A 40 5.96 -14.52 -12.56
CA SER A 40 5.19 -13.54 -13.34
C SER A 40 4.10 -12.90 -12.50
N ARG A 41 3.41 -13.67 -11.66
CA ARG A 41 2.40 -13.16 -10.73
C ARG A 41 3.02 -12.20 -9.73
N ILE A 42 4.14 -12.56 -9.11
CA ILE A 42 4.84 -11.70 -8.15
C ILE A 42 5.29 -10.40 -8.84
N GLN A 43 5.92 -10.49 -10.01
CA GLN A 43 6.35 -9.30 -10.77
C GLN A 43 5.18 -8.40 -11.17
N THR A 44 4.05 -9.00 -11.55
CA THR A 44 2.83 -8.28 -11.88
C THR A 44 2.24 -7.60 -10.64
N GLU A 45 2.17 -8.28 -9.50
CA GLU A 45 1.66 -7.70 -8.24
C GLU A 45 2.56 -6.56 -7.72
N PHE A 46 3.88 -6.67 -7.85
CA PHE A 46 4.79 -5.58 -7.46
C PHE A 46 4.72 -4.37 -8.39
N ARG A 47 4.57 -4.61 -9.70
CA ARG A 47 4.47 -3.55 -10.71
C ARG A 47 3.11 -2.86 -10.68
N PHE A 48 2.04 -3.64 -10.60
CA PHE A 48 0.66 -3.19 -10.61
C PHE A 48 0.11 -3.26 -9.18
N ARG A 49 0.44 -2.25 -8.37
CA ARG A 49 -0.18 -2.04 -7.07
C ARG A 49 -0.78 -0.64 -6.98
N PRO A 50 -1.88 -0.46 -6.24
CA PRO A 50 -2.35 0.88 -5.91
C PRO A 50 -1.27 1.58 -5.08
N TRP A 51 -1.03 2.85 -5.38
CA TRP A 51 -0.09 3.66 -4.61
C TRP A 51 -0.78 4.96 -4.23
N VAL A 52 -1.29 5.02 -3.00
CA VAL A 52 -2.01 6.19 -2.51
C VAL A 52 -1.09 7.01 -1.62
N GLY A 53 -1.03 8.32 -1.87
CA GLY A 53 -0.24 9.24 -1.06
C GLY A 53 -0.74 10.68 -1.19
N PRO A 54 -0.28 11.59 -0.32
CA PRO A 54 -0.60 13.00 -0.38
C PRO A 54 0.08 13.66 -1.58
N VAL A 55 -0.63 14.58 -2.23
CA VAL A 55 -0.08 15.39 -3.35
C VAL A 55 0.67 16.60 -2.82
N ASN A 56 0.12 17.23 -1.79
CA ASN A 56 0.60 18.47 -1.22
C ASN A 56 0.67 18.36 0.31
N GLY A 57 1.34 19.32 0.94
CA GLY A 57 1.28 19.50 2.39
C GLY A 57 -0.12 19.87 2.88
N ILE A 58 -0.29 19.84 4.20
CA ILE A 58 -1.54 20.18 4.88
C ILE A 58 -1.86 21.66 4.67
N LYS A 59 -3.02 21.97 4.08
CA LYS A 59 -3.49 23.35 3.87
C LYS A 59 -4.48 23.74 4.94
N SER A 60 -4.38 24.96 5.46
CA SER A 60 -5.41 25.53 6.34
C SER A 60 -6.59 26.03 5.51
N MET A 61 -7.80 25.66 5.91
CA MET A 61 -9.05 26.09 5.28
C MET A 61 -9.81 27.13 6.13
N GLY A 62 -9.24 27.55 7.26
CA GLY A 62 -9.88 28.48 8.20
C GLY A 62 -10.81 27.78 9.19
N LYS A 63 -11.73 28.54 9.76
CA LYS A 63 -12.68 28.04 10.76
C LYS A 63 -13.93 27.47 10.10
N ASN A 64 -14.39 26.33 10.60
CA ASN A 64 -15.69 25.76 10.25
C ASN A 64 -16.82 26.43 11.06
N SER A 65 -18.08 26.12 10.75
CA SER A 65 -19.29 26.58 11.46
C SER A 65 -19.27 26.29 12.96
N ASP A 66 -18.58 25.22 13.38
CA ASP A 66 -18.44 24.81 14.77
C ASP A 66 -17.19 25.42 15.46
N ASN A 67 -16.61 26.46 14.86
CA ASN A 67 -15.46 27.21 15.37
C ASN A 67 -14.16 26.38 15.55
N GLN A 68 -14.10 25.18 14.96
CA GLN A 68 -12.88 24.38 14.85
C GLN A 68 -12.08 24.78 13.61
N PHE A 69 -10.75 24.66 13.68
CA PHE A 69 -9.90 24.91 12.51
C PHE A 69 -9.87 23.69 11.61
N GLN A 70 -10.23 23.90 10.35
CA GLN A 70 -10.27 22.88 9.32
C GLN A 70 -8.98 22.87 8.52
N PHE A 71 -8.49 21.66 8.25
CA PHE A 71 -7.32 21.42 7.42
C PHE A 71 -7.66 20.45 6.29
N ASP A 72 -7.02 20.66 5.14
CA ASP A 72 -7.16 19.87 3.93
C ASP A 72 -5.86 19.13 3.62
N VAL A 73 -6.00 17.84 3.29
CA VAL A 73 -4.95 17.04 2.66
C VAL A 73 -5.51 16.44 1.38
N THR A 74 -4.89 16.80 0.27
CA THR A 74 -5.17 16.18 -1.02
C THR A 74 -4.40 14.88 -1.13
N ILE A 75 -5.09 13.78 -1.42
CA ILE A 75 -4.51 12.47 -1.72
C ILE A 75 -4.74 12.09 -3.16
N ARG A 76 -3.82 11.33 -3.73
CA ARG A 76 -3.90 10.81 -5.09
C ARG A 76 -3.48 9.35 -5.14
N ASN A 77 -4.12 8.60 -6.02
CA ASN A 77 -3.62 7.30 -6.43
C ASN A 77 -2.65 7.45 -7.61
N TYR A 78 -1.37 7.24 -7.33
CA TYR A 78 -0.26 7.21 -8.29
C TYR A 78 -0.06 5.83 -8.92
N GLY A 79 -0.76 4.80 -8.43
CA GLY A 79 -0.72 3.45 -8.99
C GLY A 79 -1.58 3.31 -10.24
N GLU A 80 -1.28 2.28 -11.03
CA GLU A 80 -2.05 1.92 -12.22
C GLU A 80 -3.32 1.12 -11.90
N LEU A 81 -3.45 0.62 -10.67
CA LEU A 81 -4.64 -0.08 -10.19
C LEU A 81 -5.47 0.78 -9.24
N PRO A 82 -6.82 0.61 -9.23
CA PRO A 82 -7.68 1.29 -8.27
C PRO A 82 -7.43 0.78 -6.85
N ALA A 83 -7.36 1.71 -5.90
CA ALA A 83 -7.43 1.39 -4.47
C ALA A 83 -8.91 1.30 -4.07
N THR A 84 -9.42 0.12 -3.74
CA THR A 84 -10.88 -0.11 -3.63
C THR A 84 -11.51 0.48 -2.37
N ASN A 85 -10.79 0.51 -1.26
CA ASN A 85 -11.33 0.94 0.03
C ASN A 85 -10.27 1.70 0.84
N VAL A 86 -10.09 2.98 0.51
CA VAL A 86 -9.11 3.82 1.19
C VAL A 86 -9.70 4.37 2.48
N ARG A 87 -9.04 4.12 3.61
CA ARG A 87 -9.41 4.62 4.93
C ARG A 87 -8.40 5.67 5.36
N ALA A 88 -8.86 6.86 5.70
CA ALA A 88 -8.04 7.91 6.27
C ALA A 88 -8.15 7.93 7.79
N SER A 89 -7.07 8.28 8.47
CA SER A 89 -7.01 8.42 9.92
C SER A 89 -6.15 9.62 10.26
N PHE A 90 -6.52 10.33 11.32
CA PHE A 90 -5.83 11.52 11.78
C PHE A 90 -5.60 11.48 13.29
N CYS A 91 -4.46 11.98 13.72
CA CYS A 91 -4.11 12.20 15.11
C CYS A 91 -3.36 13.54 15.28
N SER A 92 -3.65 14.28 16.34
CA SER A 92 -2.90 15.47 16.75
C SER A 92 -2.26 15.24 18.11
N SER A 93 -1.07 15.82 18.30
CA SER A 93 -0.35 15.76 19.57
C SER A 93 0.52 17.00 19.74
N ASP A 94 0.87 17.29 20.99
CA ASP A 94 1.81 18.33 21.37
C ASP A 94 3.24 17.82 21.55
N LYS A 95 3.42 16.50 21.52
CA LYS A 95 4.73 15.86 21.58
C LYS A 95 5.14 15.41 20.20
N ILE A 96 6.46 15.27 20.02
CA ILE A 96 7.05 14.69 18.82
C ILE A 96 6.46 13.29 18.65
N MET A 97 5.72 13.09 17.55
CA MET A 97 5.15 11.79 17.22
C MET A 97 6.17 10.93 16.50
N LYS A 98 6.20 9.64 16.83
CA LYS A 98 6.92 8.60 16.09
C LYS A 98 5.94 7.57 15.57
N LYS A 99 6.23 6.96 14.43
CA LYS A 99 5.39 5.95 13.80
C LYS A 99 4.96 4.84 14.77
N GLU A 100 5.88 4.37 15.62
CA GLU A 100 5.66 3.23 16.52
C GLU A 100 4.68 3.55 17.67
N GLU A 101 4.51 4.84 17.98
CA GLU A 101 3.67 5.34 19.06
C GLU A 101 2.29 5.81 18.55
N LEU A 102 2.09 5.78 17.22
CA LEU A 102 0.83 6.20 16.59
C LEU A 102 -0.22 5.10 16.66
N GLU A 103 -1.07 5.18 17.69
CA GLU A 103 -2.31 4.42 17.75
C GLU A 103 -3.45 5.22 17.11
N PHE A 104 -3.78 4.87 15.86
CA PHE A 104 -4.98 5.39 15.22
C PHE A 104 -6.19 4.60 15.69
N ALA A 105 -7.06 5.24 16.47
CA ALA A 105 -8.31 4.62 16.90
C ALA A 105 -9.16 4.18 15.68
N GLU A 106 -9.59 2.91 15.65
CA GLU A 106 -10.42 2.35 14.58
C GLU A 106 -11.72 3.16 14.37
N GLU A 107 -12.29 3.69 15.45
CA GLU A 107 -13.49 4.53 15.43
C GLU A 107 -13.29 5.87 14.71
N LYS A 108 -12.05 6.33 14.57
CA LYS A 108 -11.68 7.58 13.88
C LYS A 108 -11.23 7.33 12.44
N LYS A 109 -11.35 6.11 11.93
CA LYS A 109 -11.04 5.79 10.53
C LYS A 109 -12.20 6.20 9.64
N PHE A 110 -11.96 7.18 8.77
CA PHE A 110 -12.94 7.62 7.79
C PHE A 110 -12.78 6.86 6.48
N ASN A 111 -13.86 6.27 5.97
CA ASN A 111 -13.83 5.58 4.69
C ASN A 111 -13.98 6.59 3.54
N LEU A 112 -12.90 6.79 2.78
CA LEU A 112 -12.90 7.63 1.59
C LEU A 112 -13.46 6.91 0.36
N GLY A 113 -13.65 5.59 0.43
CA GLY A 113 -14.09 4.75 -0.68
C GLY A 113 -12.99 4.54 -1.72
N PRO A 114 -13.35 4.16 -2.96
CA PRO A 114 -12.36 3.78 -3.97
C PRO A 114 -11.64 5.00 -4.56
N LEU A 115 -10.31 4.95 -4.69
CA LEU A 115 -9.51 5.89 -5.47
C LEU A 115 -9.03 5.23 -6.76
N LEU A 116 -9.55 5.69 -7.91
CA LEU A 116 -9.12 5.24 -9.24
C LEU A 116 -7.71 5.78 -9.57
N PRO A 117 -7.00 5.16 -10.53
CA PRO A 117 -5.72 5.68 -11.00
C PRO A 117 -5.82 7.16 -11.38
N THR A 118 -4.84 7.95 -10.94
CA THR A 118 -4.77 9.41 -11.11
C THR A 118 -5.86 10.23 -10.42
N MET A 119 -6.85 9.60 -9.77
CA MET A 119 -7.91 10.30 -9.05
C MET A 119 -7.35 10.98 -7.81
N GLU A 120 -7.79 12.21 -7.58
CA GLU A 120 -7.50 12.98 -6.38
C GLU A 120 -8.74 13.02 -5.47
N LYS A 121 -8.53 12.95 -4.16
CA LYS A 121 -9.56 13.19 -3.16
C LYS A 121 -9.03 14.13 -2.08
N HIS A 122 -9.94 14.87 -1.49
CA HIS A 122 -9.66 15.77 -0.39
C HIS A 122 -10.13 15.13 0.91
N TYR A 123 -9.22 15.02 1.87
CA TYR A 123 -9.53 14.59 3.22
C TYR A 123 -9.44 15.79 4.16
N TRP A 124 -10.54 16.04 4.86
CA TRP A 124 -10.61 17.12 5.84
C TRP A 124 -10.56 16.55 7.25
N PHE A 125 -9.77 17.21 8.09
CA PHE A 125 -9.74 16.94 9.52
C PHE A 125 -9.74 18.25 10.29
N PHE A 126 -10.09 18.14 11.57
CA PHE A 126 -10.34 19.28 12.44
C PHE A 126 -9.39 19.26 13.62
N VAL A 127 -8.88 20.44 13.97
CA VAL A 127 -8.10 20.67 15.18
C VAL A 127 -8.83 21.70 16.03
N ASP A 128 -8.81 21.51 17.34
CA ASP A 128 -9.42 22.44 18.28
C ASP A 128 -8.75 23.81 18.21
N GLU A 129 -9.57 24.86 18.25
CA GLU A 129 -9.10 26.24 18.15
C GLU A 129 -8.07 26.59 19.22
N GLN A 130 -8.27 26.10 20.45
CA GLN A 130 -7.37 26.42 21.56
C GLN A 130 -5.96 25.85 21.33
N ASP A 131 -5.86 24.63 20.79
CA ASP A 131 -4.57 24.00 20.52
C ASP A 131 -3.88 24.64 19.31
N PHE A 132 -4.64 24.96 18.26
CA PHE A 132 -4.09 25.67 17.11
C PHE A 132 -3.64 27.10 17.46
N ALA A 133 -4.40 27.83 18.28
CA ALA A 133 -4.02 29.17 18.72
C ALA A 133 -2.75 29.16 19.59
N LYS A 134 -2.59 28.15 20.45
CA LYS A 134 -1.34 27.95 21.23
C LYS A 134 -0.16 27.62 20.32
N ALA A 135 -0.39 26.84 19.27
CA ALA A 135 0.64 26.55 18.28
C ALA A 135 1.06 27.78 17.46
N LYS A 136 0.09 28.59 17.07
CA LYS A 136 0.33 29.85 16.34
C LYS A 136 1.04 30.91 17.16
N SER A 137 0.86 30.89 18.48
CA SER A 137 1.55 31.79 19.41
C SER A 137 2.89 31.24 19.93
N SER A 138 3.38 30.13 19.35
CA SER A 138 4.62 29.45 19.76
C SER A 138 4.63 29.02 21.24
N GLN A 139 3.46 28.87 21.86
CA GLN A 139 3.33 28.43 23.25
C GLN A 139 3.37 26.90 23.38
N LYS A 140 3.06 26.20 22.29
CA LYS A 140 2.99 24.74 22.23
C LYS A 140 3.37 24.26 20.83
N ASP A 141 4.05 23.13 20.72
CA ASP A 141 4.18 22.48 19.42
C ASP A 141 2.86 21.81 19.04
N LEU A 142 2.59 21.75 17.73
CA LEU A 142 1.47 21.00 17.17
C LEU A 142 1.99 20.06 16.09
N PHE A 143 1.93 18.77 16.39
CA PHE A 143 2.20 17.71 15.45
C PHE A 143 0.88 17.13 14.95
N ILE A 144 0.86 16.76 13.67
CA ILE A 144 -0.26 16.12 13.00
C ILE A 144 0.25 14.88 12.28
N ALA A 145 -0.37 13.75 12.58
CA ALA A 145 -0.16 12.50 11.87
C ALA A 145 -1.40 12.15 11.06
N VAL A 146 -1.22 11.85 9.78
CA VAL A 146 -2.28 11.38 8.88
C VAL A 146 -1.84 10.06 8.27
N SER A 147 -2.73 9.06 8.29
CA SER A 147 -2.52 7.74 7.71
C SER A 147 -3.62 7.42 6.69
N PHE A 148 -3.24 6.78 5.60
CA PHE A 148 -4.12 6.29 4.54
C PHE A 148 -3.86 4.80 4.36
N GLU A 149 -4.84 3.98 4.71
CA GLU A 149 -4.78 2.52 4.63
C GLU A 149 -5.66 2.03 3.50
N TYR A 150 -5.20 1.03 2.75
CA TYR A 150 -5.96 0.45 1.66
C TYR A 150 -5.60 -1.03 1.42
N PRO A 151 -6.58 -1.87 1.05
CA PRO A 151 -6.34 -3.28 0.81
C PRO A 151 -5.53 -3.52 -0.46
N ILE A 152 -4.67 -4.53 -0.41
CA ILE A 152 -3.91 -5.08 -1.55
C ILE A 152 -4.05 -6.60 -1.54
N THR A 153 -3.64 -7.27 -2.62
CA THR A 153 -3.86 -8.71 -2.83
C THR A 153 -3.46 -9.58 -1.62
N ASN A 154 -2.36 -9.26 -0.95
CA ASN A 154 -1.82 -10.04 0.17
C ASN A 154 -1.74 -9.24 1.48
N GLY A 155 -2.68 -8.32 1.72
CA GLY A 155 -2.76 -7.62 3.01
C GLY A 155 -3.27 -6.19 2.89
N THR A 156 -2.67 -5.28 3.66
CA THR A 156 -3.01 -3.86 3.67
C THR A 156 -1.74 -3.07 3.41
N SER A 157 -1.82 -2.12 2.49
CA SER A 157 -0.79 -1.12 2.31
C SER A 157 -1.25 0.13 3.05
N SER A 158 -0.30 0.87 3.63
CA SER A 158 -0.58 2.18 4.19
C SER A 158 0.48 3.19 3.81
N TYR A 159 0.05 4.43 3.69
CA TYR A 159 0.92 5.59 3.63
C TYR A 159 0.63 6.44 4.85
N GLY A 160 1.66 6.88 5.56
CA GLY A 160 1.48 7.86 6.64
C GLY A 160 2.48 8.98 6.57
N MET A 161 2.08 10.12 7.11
CA MET A 161 2.93 11.30 7.26
C MET A 161 2.73 11.93 8.63
N ILE A 162 3.82 12.44 9.20
CA ILE A 162 3.84 13.32 10.36
C ILE A 162 4.32 14.69 9.89
N SER A 163 3.61 15.74 10.29
CA SER A 163 3.96 17.13 10.02
C SER A 163 3.89 17.95 11.31
N GLN A 164 4.76 18.94 11.45
CA GLN A 164 4.76 19.90 12.56
C GLN A 164 4.32 21.26 12.03
N TYR A 165 3.44 21.93 12.76
CA TYR A 165 3.10 23.31 12.45
C TYR A 165 4.28 24.23 12.75
N ASN A 166 4.65 25.08 11.79
CA ASN A 166 5.66 26.12 11.97
C ASN A 166 4.97 27.50 12.02
N PRO A 167 4.99 28.18 13.18
CA PRO A 167 4.35 29.49 13.34
C PRO A 167 5.02 30.60 12.53
N ASP A 168 6.32 30.50 12.24
CA ASP A 168 7.07 31.51 11.48
C ASP A 168 6.63 31.56 10.02
N THR A 169 6.25 30.41 9.47
CA THR A 169 5.84 30.26 8.08
C THR A 169 4.33 30.08 7.90
N ASP A 170 3.55 30.00 8.99
CA ASP A 170 2.11 29.69 9.02
C ASP A 170 1.75 28.42 8.21
N MET A 171 2.63 27.40 8.25
CA MET A 171 2.54 26.19 7.42
C MET A 171 2.95 24.94 8.19
N PHE A 172 2.40 23.80 7.79
CA PHE A 172 2.86 22.49 8.26
C PHE A 172 4.12 22.07 7.50
N VAL A 173 5.19 21.82 8.25
CA VAL A 173 6.46 21.30 7.76
C VAL A 173 6.46 19.80 7.94
N HIS A 174 6.72 19.07 6.87
CA HIS A 174 6.87 17.62 6.89
C HIS A 174 8.03 17.20 7.82
N LYS A 175 7.81 16.17 8.64
CA LYS A 175 8.82 15.64 9.57
C LYS A 175 9.21 14.21 9.27
N ASP A 176 8.23 13.37 9.00
CA ASP A 176 8.48 11.96 8.74
C ASP A 176 7.37 11.34 7.87
N MET A 177 7.73 10.34 7.08
CA MET A 177 6.80 9.56 6.25
C MET A 177 7.14 8.08 6.28
N TRP A 178 6.10 7.26 6.17
CA TRP A 178 6.28 5.83 6.00
C TRP A 178 5.31 5.28 4.97
N VAL A 179 5.76 4.21 4.34
CA VAL A 179 4.90 3.33 3.56
C VAL A 179 5.03 1.95 4.18
N THR A 180 3.89 1.38 4.54
CA THR A 180 3.82 -0.03 4.95
C THR A 180 3.20 -0.80 3.78
N GLY A 181 3.82 -1.88 3.35
CA GLY A 181 3.27 -2.81 2.36
C GLY A 181 2.91 -4.14 3.00
N ALA A 182 2.33 -5.05 2.22
CA ALA A 182 2.26 -6.44 2.62
C ALA A 182 3.68 -7.02 2.69
N ASP A 183 4.10 -7.43 3.88
CA ASP A 183 5.30 -8.25 4.05
C ASP A 183 5.10 -9.58 3.34
N THR A 184 5.92 -9.86 2.33
CA THR A 184 5.93 -11.14 1.60
C THR A 184 6.66 -12.26 2.35
N THR A 185 6.95 -12.10 3.64
CA THR A 185 7.55 -13.14 4.48
C THR A 185 6.48 -13.95 5.21
N LYS A 186 5.79 -14.84 4.49
CA LYS A 186 5.28 -16.11 5.01
C LYS A 186 5.29 -17.18 3.93
#